data_AF-A0A1L7AMX0-F1
#
_entry.id   AF-A0A1L7AMX0-F1
#
_cell.length_a   1.000
_cell.length_b   1.000
_cell.length_c   1.000
_cell.angle_alpha   90.00
_cell.angle_beta   90.00
_cell.angle_gamma   90.00
#
_symmetry.space_group_name_H-M   'P 1'
#
loop_
_entity.id
_entity.type
_entity.pdbx_description
1 polymer ?
#
loop_
_entity_poly.entity_id
_entity_poly.type
_entity_poly.pdbx_seq_one_letter_code
_entity_poly.pdbx_strand_id
1 'polypeptide(L)'
;MSPSLDLGRLGHVLQAMVERDGRPLLLRDEASGRLHRLPADLAGAPDGVMPSLMAAADAVWQAATGRSLGVEQARDPGALLGYRVQAVRGEPLTVAALAALEAISRTGSPNALLVNDFAEVWRSLRLEQAPARRVSPGASP
;
A
#
# COMPACT_ATOMS: atom_id res chain seq x y z
N MET A 1 -20.49 -11.83 -1.49
CA MET A 1 -19.27 -11.19 -2.02
C MET A 1 -19.59 -9.74 -2.26
N SER A 2 -18.77 -8.82 -1.75
CA SER A 2 -18.94 -7.40 -2.04
C SER A 2 -18.66 -7.16 -3.54
N PRO A 3 -19.41 -6.27 -4.21
CA PRO A 3 -19.08 -5.89 -5.58
C PRO A 3 -17.68 -5.26 -5.63
N SER A 4 -16.99 -5.43 -6.76
CA SER A 4 -15.70 -4.74 -6.95
C SER A 4 -15.89 -3.24 -6.83
N LEU A 5 -14.94 -2.58 -6.17
CA LEU A 5 -14.88 -1.13 -6.19
C LEU A 5 -14.64 -0.62 -7.62
N ASP A 6 -15.21 0.53 -7.91
CA ASP A 6 -14.85 1.34 -9.07
C ASP A 6 -13.44 1.89 -8.86
N LEU A 7 -12.49 1.40 -9.65
CA LEU A 7 -11.07 1.79 -9.55
C LEU A 7 -10.84 3.25 -9.93
N GLY A 8 -11.65 3.84 -10.82
CA GLY A 8 -11.56 5.25 -11.14
C GLY A 8 -12.00 6.12 -9.96
N ARG A 9 -13.09 5.72 -9.28
CA ARG A 9 -13.53 6.41 -8.05
C ARG A 9 -12.52 6.25 -6.92
N LEU A 10 -11.99 5.04 -6.72
CA LEU A 10 -10.92 4.80 -5.74
C LEU A 10 -9.68 5.64 -6.07
N GLY A 11 -9.26 5.66 -7.34
CA GLY A 11 -8.13 6.43 -7.81
C GLY A 11 -8.24 7.93 -7.49
N HIS A 12 -9.40 8.55 -7.80
CA HIS A 12 -9.65 9.95 -7.45
C HIS A 12 -9.55 10.21 -5.93
N VAL A 13 -10.06 9.29 -5.10
CA VAL A 13 -9.95 9.41 -3.65
C VAL A 13 -8.49 9.33 -3.19
N LEU A 14 -7.71 8.38 -3.71
CA LEU A 14 -6.30 8.23 -3.35
C LEU A 14 -5.46 9.43 -3.79
N GLN A 15 -5.69 9.93 -5.01
CA GLN A 15 -5.06 11.16 -5.49
C GLN A 15 -5.38 12.33 -4.55
N ALA A 16 -6.66 12.55 -4.24
CA ALA A 16 -7.08 13.63 -3.37
C ALA A 16 -6.49 13.52 -1.95
N MET A 17 -6.27 12.30 -1.45
CA MET A 17 -5.59 12.07 -0.16
C MET A 17 -4.12 12.49 -0.21
N VAL A 18 -3.39 12.10 -1.26
CA VAL A 18 -1.98 12.47 -1.43
C VAL A 18 -1.83 13.98 -1.64
N GLU A 19 -2.72 14.60 -2.40
CA GLU A 19 -2.74 16.07 -2.57
C GLU A 19 -3.01 16.81 -1.25
N ARG A 20 -3.94 16.30 -0.43
CA ARG A 20 -4.27 16.89 0.87
C ARG A 20 -3.18 16.69 1.92
N ASP A 21 -2.44 15.59 1.85
CA ASP A 21 -1.31 15.33 2.74
C ASP A 21 -0.21 16.39 2.56
N GLY A 22 -0.06 16.93 1.35
CA GLY A 22 0.81 18.07 1.05
C GLY A 22 2.29 17.73 0.94
N ARG A 23 2.72 16.53 1.36
CA ARG A 23 4.09 16.06 1.13
C ARG A 23 4.27 15.67 -0.35
N PRO A 24 5.41 15.99 -0.98
CA PRO A 24 5.70 15.55 -2.33
C PRO A 24 5.78 14.02 -2.41
N LEU A 25 5.17 13.45 -3.46
CA LEU A 25 5.30 12.04 -3.80
C LEU A 25 6.63 11.83 -4.55
N LEU A 26 7.51 11.00 -3.98
CA LEU A 26 8.83 10.72 -4.52
C LEU A 26 9.01 9.21 -4.74
N LEU A 27 9.75 8.85 -5.78
CA LEU A 27 10.24 7.49 -6.02
C LEU A 27 11.77 7.50 -5.95
N ARG A 28 12.35 6.60 -5.15
CA ARG A 28 13.79 6.36 -5.15
C ARG A 28 14.12 5.33 -6.22
N ASP A 29 14.94 5.72 -7.17
CA ASP A 29 15.60 4.78 -8.07
C ASP A 29 16.64 4.00 -7.26
N GLU A 30 16.46 2.68 -7.14
CA GLU A 30 17.35 1.82 -6.37
C GLU A 30 18.73 1.67 -7.02
N ALA A 31 18.84 1.80 -8.34
CA ALA A 31 20.11 1.66 -9.04
C ALA A 31 21.01 2.89 -8.84
N SER A 32 20.42 4.10 -8.83
CA SER A 32 21.17 5.35 -8.73
C SER A 32 21.05 6.07 -7.39
N GLY A 33 20.10 5.67 -6.54
CA GLY A 33 19.75 6.36 -5.30
C GLY A 33 19.03 7.69 -5.50
N ARG A 34 18.78 8.11 -6.76
CA ARG A 34 18.15 9.40 -7.07
C ARG A 34 16.67 9.40 -6.72
N LEU A 35 16.18 10.55 -6.26
CA LEU A 35 14.77 10.78 -6.00
C LEU A 35 14.12 11.43 -7.22
N HIS A 36 13.04 10.79 -7.70
CA HIS A 36 12.20 11.27 -8.78
C HIS A 36 10.89 11.78 -8.19
N ARG A 37 10.56 13.04 -8.46
CA ARG A 37 9.26 13.58 -8.10
C ARG A 37 8.20 13.04 -9.05
N LEU A 38 7.16 12.46 -8.49
CA LEU A 38 6.01 11.97 -9.23
C LEU A 38 4.84 12.95 -9.11
N PRO A 39 4.01 13.10 -10.15
CA PRO A 39 2.73 13.78 -10.03
C PRO A 39 1.76 12.96 -9.16
N ALA A 40 0.83 13.65 -8.49
CA ALA A 40 -0.05 13.05 -7.49
C ALA A 40 -1.13 12.13 -8.10
N ASP A 41 -1.50 12.36 -9.36
CA ASP A 41 -2.42 11.50 -10.11
C ASP A 41 -1.92 10.04 -10.22
N LEU A 42 -0.60 9.83 -10.24
CA LEU A 42 -0.02 8.49 -10.20
C LEU A 42 -0.33 7.72 -8.90
N ALA A 43 -0.66 8.40 -7.80
CA ALA A 43 -1.14 7.73 -6.57
C ALA A 43 -2.45 6.97 -6.79
N GLY A 44 -3.32 7.52 -7.64
CA GLY A 44 -4.61 6.95 -8.00
C GLY A 44 -4.63 6.14 -9.29
N ALA A 45 -3.53 6.09 -10.03
CA ALA A 45 -3.46 5.33 -11.28
C ALA A 45 -3.28 3.82 -11.00
N PRO A 46 -4.13 2.93 -11.55
CA PRO A 46 -4.03 1.50 -11.34
C PRO A 46 -2.69 0.88 -11.75
N ASP A 47 -2.00 1.47 -12.73
CA ASP A 47 -0.67 1.14 -13.26
C ASP A 47 0.43 2.10 -12.77
N GLY A 48 0.10 2.99 -11.84
CA GLY A 48 1.03 3.90 -11.19
C GLY A 48 1.49 3.39 -9.82
N VAL A 49 1.25 4.19 -8.78
CA VAL A 49 1.62 3.91 -7.38
C VAL A 49 0.53 3.15 -6.62
N MET A 50 -0.71 3.12 -7.14
CA MET A 50 -1.84 2.42 -6.51
C MET A 50 -1.52 0.98 -6.07
N PRO A 51 -0.79 0.14 -6.84
CA PRO A 51 -0.45 -1.22 -6.41
C PRO A 51 0.27 -1.28 -5.05
N SER A 52 1.30 -0.45 -4.86
CA SER A 52 2.06 -0.40 -3.60
C SER A 52 1.25 0.21 -2.47
N LEU A 53 0.54 1.30 -2.75
CA LEU A 53 -0.30 1.98 -1.75
C LEU A 53 -1.41 1.04 -1.25
N MET A 54 -2.10 0.36 -2.16
CA MET A 54 -3.17 -0.56 -1.80
C MET A 54 -2.66 -1.83 -1.13
N ALA A 55 -1.46 -2.31 -1.45
CA ALA A 55 -0.84 -3.40 -0.69
C ALA A 55 -0.55 -2.98 0.75
N ALA A 56 -0.03 -1.77 0.98
CA ALA A 56 0.17 -1.24 2.33
C ALA A 56 -1.16 -1.06 3.08
N ALA A 57 -2.18 -0.51 2.42
CA ALA A 57 -3.52 -0.38 2.97
C ALA A 57 -4.13 -1.75 3.34
N ASP A 58 -3.96 -2.76 2.50
CA ASP A 58 -4.42 -4.12 2.77
C ASP A 58 -3.74 -4.69 4.03
N ALA A 59 -2.43 -4.51 4.18
CA ALA A 59 -1.73 -4.91 5.40
C ALA A 59 -2.20 -4.16 6.64
N VAL A 60 -2.52 -2.87 6.54
CA VAL A 60 -3.10 -2.09 7.65
C VAL A 60 -4.45 -2.68 8.06
N TRP A 61 -5.33 -2.95 7.09
CA TRP A 61 -6.65 -3.53 7.37
C TRP A 61 -6.54 -4.95 7.95
N GLN A 62 -5.64 -5.76 7.40
CA GLN A 62 -5.39 -7.11 7.87
C GLN A 62 -4.83 -7.12 9.29
N ALA A 63 -3.93 -6.20 9.63
CA ALA A 63 -3.41 -6.07 11.00
C ALA A 63 -4.51 -5.71 12.00
N ALA A 64 -5.44 -4.83 11.61
CA ALA A 64 -6.51 -4.37 12.48
C ALA A 64 -7.66 -5.38 12.64
N THR A 65 -7.92 -6.21 11.63
CA THR A 65 -9.18 -6.98 11.56
C THR A 65 -9.02 -8.47 11.24
N GLY A 66 -7.83 -8.89 10.81
CA GLY A 66 -7.58 -10.23 10.27
C GLY A 66 -8.20 -10.46 8.88
N ARG A 67 -8.79 -9.45 8.25
CA ARG A 67 -9.44 -9.53 6.92
C ARG A 67 -8.64 -8.79 5.86
N SER A 68 -8.81 -9.18 4.59
CA SER A 68 -8.20 -8.49 3.44
C SER A 68 -9.19 -7.57 2.73
N LEU A 69 -8.70 -6.45 2.23
CA LEU A 69 -9.36 -5.56 1.26
C LEU A 69 -9.60 -6.25 -0.09
N GLY A 70 -8.98 -7.41 -0.35
CA GLY A 70 -9.15 -8.17 -1.58
C GLY A 70 -8.59 -7.44 -2.79
N VAL A 71 -7.35 -6.93 -2.67
CA VAL A 71 -6.64 -6.23 -3.74
C VAL A 71 -6.09 -7.27 -4.72
N GLU A 72 -6.57 -7.24 -5.95
CA GLU A 72 -6.10 -8.09 -7.04
C GLU A 72 -5.10 -7.31 -7.90
N GLN A 73 -3.88 -7.82 -8.03
CA GLN A 73 -2.82 -7.21 -8.84
C GLN A 73 -2.32 -8.19 -9.88
N ALA A 74 -1.90 -7.67 -11.03
CA ALA A 74 -1.25 -8.46 -12.08
C ALA A 74 0.03 -7.79 -12.55
N ARG A 75 0.99 -8.61 -12.98
CA ARG A 75 2.23 -8.14 -13.57
C ARG A 75 1.92 -7.42 -14.88
N ASP A 76 2.45 -6.21 -15.02
CA ASP A 76 2.34 -5.38 -16.21
C ASP A 76 3.69 -4.67 -16.42
N PRO A 77 4.55 -5.16 -17.34
CA PRO A 77 5.85 -4.56 -17.58
C PRO A 77 5.80 -3.11 -18.07
N GLY A 78 4.64 -2.62 -18.55
CA GLY A 78 4.45 -1.24 -18.96
C GLY A 78 4.02 -0.30 -17.81
N ALA A 79 3.61 -0.87 -16.66
CA ALA A 79 3.24 -0.09 -15.48
C ALA A 79 4.46 0.46 -14.74
N LEU A 80 4.28 1.57 -14.02
CA LEU A 80 5.34 2.28 -13.30
C LEU A 80 6.15 1.37 -12.36
N LEU A 81 5.45 0.46 -11.68
CA LEU A 81 6.03 -0.45 -10.70
C LEU A 81 6.11 -1.90 -11.21
N GLY A 82 5.85 -2.14 -12.50
CA GLY A 82 5.80 -3.48 -13.08
C GLY A 82 4.53 -4.29 -12.74
N TYR A 83 3.56 -3.67 -12.06
CA TYR A 83 2.28 -4.27 -11.67
C TYR A 83 1.15 -3.25 -11.83
N ARG A 84 -0.07 -3.76 -12.04
CA ARG A 84 -1.30 -2.98 -12.02
C ARG A 84 -2.34 -3.57 -11.09
N VAL A 85 -3.17 -2.71 -10.50
CA VAL A 85 -4.40 -3.13 -9.80
C VAL A 85 -5.48 -3.49 -10.84
N GLN A 86 -6.08 -4.66 -10.68
CA GLN A 86 -7.20 -5.12 -11.52
C GLN A 86 -8.55 -4.99 -10.82
N ALA A 87 -8.58 -5.18 -9.49
CA ALA A 87 -9.80 -5.05 -8.70
C ALA A 87 -9.51 -4.89 -7.21
N VAL A 88 -10.52 -4.43 -6.47
CA VAL A 88 -10.56 -4.42 -5.01
C VAL A 88 -11.95 -4.90 -4.59
N ARG A 89 -12.06 -6.05 -3.90
CA ARG A 89 -13.35 -6.77 -3.73
C ARG A 89 -13.67 -7.22 -2.30
N GLY A 90 -12.81 -6.95 -1.32
CA GLY A 90 -12.98 -7.41 0.06
C GLY A 90 -13.89 -6.53 0.92
N GLU A 91 -13.84 -5.22 0.72
CA GLU A 91 -14.47 -4.23 1.62
C GLU A 91 -15.07 -3.02 0.88
N PRO A 92 -15.98 -2.25 1.51
CA PRO A 92 -16.49 -1.01 0.96
C PRO A 92 -15.40 0.05 0.72
N LEU A 93 -15.68 0.99 -0.20
CA LEU A 93 -14.77 2.09 -0.55
C LEU A 93 -14.26 2.88 0.66
N THR A 94 -15.12 3.14 1.64
CA THR A 94 -14.76 3.89 2.85
C THR A 94 -13.71 3.16 3.69
N VAL A 95 -13.77 1.84 3.76
CA VAL A 95 -12.79 1.01 4.47
C VAL A 95 -11.45 1.05 3.74
N ALA A 96 -11.46 0.85 2.42
CA ALA A 96 -10.26 0.94 1.60
C ALA A 96 -9.60 2.35 1.71
N ALA A 97 -10.42 3.40 1.70
CA ALA A 97 -9.97 4.78 1.85
C ALA A 97 -9.34 5.05 3.22
N LEU A 98 -9.96 4.60 4.32
CA LEU A 98 -9.41 4.78 5.67
C LEU A 98 -8.11 4.01 5.87
N ALA A 99 -8.05 2.77 5.38
CA ALA A 99 -6.84 1.97 5.42
C ALA A 99 -5.71 2.61 4.60
N ALA A 100 -6.03 3.19 3.44
CA ALA A 100 -5.07 3.94 2.62
C ALA A 100 -4.58 5.21 3.31
N LEU A 101 -5.46 5.96 3.98
CA LEU A 101 -5.08 7.15 4.74
C LEU A 101 -4.09 6.81 5.86
N GLU A 102 -4.32 5.70 6.56
CA GLU A 102 -3.38 5.21 7.57
C GLU A 102 -2.08 4.67 6.95
N ALA A 103 -2.12 4.05 5.77
CA ALA A 103 -0.89 3.68 5.06
C ALA A 103 -0.07 4.93 4.69
N ILE A 104 -0.72 6.00 4.21
CA ILE A 104 -0.09 7.30 3.90
C ILE A 104 0.53 7.94 5.15
N SER A 105 -0.17 7.90 6.30
CA SER A 105 0.32 8.47 7.55
C SER A 105 1.60 7.80 8.05
N ARG A 106 1.73 6.49 7.81
CA ARG A 106 2.90 5.67 8.18
C ARG A 106 4.04 5.68 7.15
N THR A 107 3.80 6.22 5.96
CA THR A 107 4.75 6.15 4.85
C THR A 107 5.62 7.40 4.77
N GLY A 108 6.90 7.20 4.48
CA GLY A 108 7.84 8.27 4.18
C GLY A 108 8.36 8.99 5.41
N SER A 109 8.69 10.26 5.22
CA SER A 109 9.23 11.15 6.24
C SER A 109 8.32 12.38 6.41
N PRO A 110 8.60 13.26 7.39
CA PRO A 110 7.88 14.53 7.50
C PRO A 110 7.93 15.40 6.23
N ASN A 111 8.92 15.19 5.35
CA ASN A 111 9.16 16.02 4.18
C ASN A 111 8.72 15.40 2.84
N ALA A 112 8.40 14.10 2.81
CA ALA A 112 8.08 13.41 1.55
C ALA A 112 7.33 12.10 1.79
N LEU A 113 6.44 11.77 0.86
CA LEU A 113 5.88 10.43 0.69
C LEU A 113 6.77 9.64 -0.26
N LEU A 114 7.55 8.70 0.27
CA LEU A 114 8.42 7.87 -0.56
C LEU A 114 7.68 6.60 -0.96
N VAL A 115 7.51 6.37 -2.27
CA VAL A 115 6.77 5.22 -2.81
C VAL A 115 7.37 3.90 -2.34
N ASN A 116 8.70 3.81 -2.26
CA ASN A 116 9.41 2.62 -1.79
C ASN A 116 9.04 2.25 -0.34
N ASP A 117 8.67 3.22 0.50
CA ASP A 117 8.39 3.01 1.92
C ASP A 117 7.01 2.36 2.15
N PHE A 118 6.10 2.37 1.17
CA PHE A 118 4.87 1.57 1.27
C PHE A 118 5.18 0.07 1.41
N ALA A 119 6.25 -0.41 0.77
CA ALA A 119 6.70 -1.78 0.92
C ALA A 119 7.25 -2.08 2.32
N GLU A 120 7.83 -1.08 2.99
CA GLU A 120 8.28 -1.18 4.38
C GLU A 120 7.10 -1.26 5.34
N VAL A 121 6.05 -0.44 5.13
CA VAL A 121 4.81 -0.51 5.92
C VAL A 121 4.20 -1.90 5.83
N TRP A 122 4.07 -2.44 4.62
CA TRP A 122 3.55 -3.80 4.42
C TRP A 122 4.43 -4.87 5.10
N ARG A 123 5.76 -4.79 4.96
CA ARG A 123 6.69 -5.74 5.59
C ARG A 123 6.58 -5.71 7.11
N SER A 124 6.58 -4.52 7.69
CA SER A 124 6.55 -4.32 9.15
C SER A 124 5.28 -4.91 9.76
N LEU A 125 4.12 -4.62 9.17
CA LEU A 125 2.83 -5.12 9.64
C LEU A 125 2.69 -6.65 9.51
N ARG A 126 3.29 -7.27 8.49
CA ARG A 126 3.31 -8.73 8.39
C ARG A 126 4.21 -9.38 9.44
N LEU A 127 5.32 -8.74 9.82
CA LEU A 127 6.19 -9.23 10.89
C LEU A 127 5.51 -9.16 12.25
N GLU A 128 4.73 -8.11 12.53
CA GLU A 128 3.94 -7.98 13.76
C GLU A 128 2.85 -9.07 13.89
N GLN A 129 2.31 -9.54 12.77
CA GLN A 129 1.31 -10.60 12.73
C GLN A 129 1.91 -12.02 12.78
N ALA A 130 3.22 -12.17 12.63
CA ALA A 130 3.86 -13.48 12.68
C ALA A 130 3.74 -14.07 14.10
N PRO A 131 3.27 -15.33 14.26
CA PRO A 131 3.16 -15.92 15.58
C PRO A 131 4.55 -15.96 16.24
N ALA A 132 4.64 -15.50 17.48
CA ALA A 132 5.86 -15.60 18.27
C ALA A 132 6.35 -17.06 18.22
N ARG A 133 7.56 -17.27 17.69
CA ARG A 133 8.18 -18.59 17.61
C ARG A 133 8.27 -19.13 19.03
N ARG A 134 7.37 -20.05 19.42
CA ARG A 134 7.47 -20.74 20.71
C ARG A 134 8.80 -21.49 20.71
N VAL A 135 9.76 -20.98 21.45
CA VAL A 135 10.96 -21.75 21.80
C VAL A 135 10.47 -22.82 22.75
N SER A 136 10.27 -24.04 22.25
CA SER A 136 10.08 -25.19 23.12
C SER A 136 11.32 -25.28 24.02
N PRO A 137 11.18 -25.26 25.37
CA PRO A 137 12.28 -25.60 26.24
C PRO A 137 12.60 -27.07 25.94
N GLY A 138 13.70 -27.29 25.22
CA GLY A 138 14.20 -28.63 24.96
C GLY A 138 14.47 -29.32 26.29
N ALA A 139 13.93 -30.53 26.41
CA ALA A 139 14.22 -31.46 27.47
C ALA A 139 15.74 -31.61 27.65
N SER A 140 16.23 -31.38 28.87
CA SER A 140 17.56 -31.80 29.27
C SER A 140 17.61 -33.34 29.36
N PRO A 141 18.76 -33.96 29.02
CA PRO A 141 18.96 -35.41 29.04
C PRO A 141 18.89 -36.02 30.44
#